data_AF-A0A4P5UQ55-F1
#
_entry.id   AF-A0A4P5UQ55-F1
#
_cell.length_a   1.000
_cell.length_b   1.000
_cell.length_c   1.000
_cell.angle_alpha   90.00
_cell.angle_beta   90.00
_cell.angle_gamma   90.00
#
_symmetry.space_group_name_H-M   'P 1'
#
loop_
_entity.id
_entity.type
_entity.pdbx_description
1 polymer ?
#
loop_
_entity_poly.entity_id
_entity_poly.type
_entity_poly.pdbx_seq_one_letter_code
_entity_poly.pdbx_strand_id
1 'polypeptide(L)' 'MAKKQTFGDKMSKKAAASFINVRVIKPYHTEKGNMKYLERFVRIGDLSEVDKIDINR' A
#
# COMPACT_ATOMS: atom_id res chain seq x y z
N MET A 1 -31.60 -18.98 -18.80
CA MET A 1 -30.47 -18.92 -19.75
C MET A 1 -29.32 -18.13 -19.10
N ALA A 2 -28.42 -18.80 -18.39
CA ALA A 2 -27.26 -18.14 -17.80
C ALA A 2 -26.23 -17.87 -18.91
N LYS A 3 -25.93 -16.60 -19.18
CA LYS A 3 -24.88 -16.22 -20.14
C LYS A 3 -23.57 -16.92 -19.74
N LYS A 4 -23.05 -17.78 -20.62
CA LYS A 4 -21.85 -18.58 -20.40
C LYS A 4 -20.65 -17.63 -20.38
N GLN A 5 -20.28 -17.15 -19.19
CA GLN A 5 -19.13 -16.28 -19.01
C GLN A 5 -17.85 -17.13 -19.05
N THR A 6 -17.05 -16.95 -20.09
CA THR A 6 -15.78 -17.65 -20.28
C THR A 6 -14.68 -17.09 -19.39
N PHE A 7 -13.68 -17.90 -19.06
CA PHE A 7 -12.56 -17.51 -18.18
C PHE A 7 -11.77 -16.30 -18.76
N GLY A 8 -11.63 -16.25 -20.09
CA GLY A 8 -11.03 -15.11 -20.79
C GLY A 8 -11.74 -13.77 -20.58
N ASP A 9 -13.08 -13.78 -20.44
CA ASP A 9 -13.87 -12.57 -20.19
C ASP A 9 -13.75 -12.04 -18.75
N LYS A 10 -13.31 -12.89 -17.81
CA LYS A 10 -13.03 -12.50 -16.42
C LYS A 10 -11.62 -11.95 -16.26
N MET A 11 -10.65 -12.50 -17.01
CA MET A 11 -9.24 -12.13 -16.91
C MET A 11 -8.93 -10.78 -17.58
N SER A 12 -9.58 -10.46 -18.69
CA SER A 12 -9.39 -9.20 -19.44
C SER A 12 -9.99 -7.96 -18.74
N LYS A 13 -10.98 -8.12 -17.87
CA LYS A 13 -11.63 -7.01 -17.14
C LYS A 13 -10.91 -6.58 -15.87
N LYS A 14 -9.88 -7.31 -15.46
CA LYS A 14 -9.09 -7.03 -14.27
C LYS A 14 -7.62 -7.22 -14.62
N ALA A 15 -7.04 -6.26 -15.32
CA ALA A 15 -5.67 -5.89 -14.98
C ALA A 15 -5.75 -5.39 -13.52
N ALA A 16 -5.60 -6.31 -12.57
CA ALA A 16 -5.52 -5.95 -11.18
C ALA A 16 -4.32 -5.02 -11.08
N ALA A 17 -4.57 -3.73 -10.85
CA ALA A 17 -3.49 -2.79 -10.60
C ALA A 17 -2.59 -3.43 -9.54
N SER A 18 -1.33 -3.62 -9.90
CA SER A 18 -0.38 -4.31 -9.04
C SER A 18 -0.01 -3.34 -7.93
N PHE A 19 -0.67 -3.47 -6.79
CA PHE A 19 -0.38 -2.62 -5.66
C PHE A 19 0.65 -3.29 -4.77
N ILE A 20 1.60 -2.50 -4.31
CA ILE A 20 2.64 -2.94 -3.39
C ILE A 20 2.24 -2.47 -2.00
N ASN A 21 2.24 -3.38 -1.03
CA ASN A 21 2.06 -3.01 0.37
C ASN A 21 3.44 -2.78 0.99
N VAL A 22 3.69 -1.56 1.46
CA VAL A 22 4.95 -1.17 2.08
C VAL A 22 4.69 -0.81 3.54
N ARG A 23 5.57 -1.28 4.43
CA ARG A 23 5.59 -0.86 5.84
C ARG A 23 6.54 0.32 5.96
N VAL A 24 6.00 1.46 6.37
CA VAL A 24 6.79 2.66 6.63
C VAL A 24 7.01 2.77 8.13
N ILE A 25 8.26 2.98 8.54
CA ILE A 25 8.70 3.05 9.94
C ILE A 25 9.42 4.38 10.13
N LYS A 26 8.84 5.30 10.91
CA LYS A 26 9.42 6.62 11.22
C LYS A 26 9.77 6.70 12.71
N PRO A 27 11.05 6.87 13.09
CA PRO A 27 11.41 7.10 14.48
C PRO A 27 10.95 8.51 14.91
N TYR A 28 10.49 8.65 16.15
CA TYR A 28 10.19 9.92 16.77
C TYR A 28 10.68 9.95 18.21
N HIS A 29 11.12 11.13 18.64
CA HIS A 29 11.51 11.36 20.03
C HIS A 29 10.27 11.71 20.84
N THR A 30 10.15 11.07 22.00
CA THR A 30 9.15 11.47 23.00
C THR A 30 9.72 12.54 23.91
N GLU A 31 8.85 13.37 24.49
CA GLU A 31 9.25 14.42 25.46
C GLU A 31 10.05 13.88 26.65
N LYS A 32 9.88 12.59 26.96
CA LYS A 32 10.61 11.87 28.02
C LYS A 32 11.97 11.32 27.57
N GLY A 33 12.47 11.69 26.39
CA GLY A 33 13.77 11.29 25.87
C GLY A 33 13.83 9.89 25.24
N ASN A 34 12.77 9.10 25.31
CA ASN A 34 12.73 7.77 24.69
C ASN A 34 12.46 7.87 23.19
N MET A 35 13.18 7.06 22.39
CA MET A 35 12.88 6.87 20.97
C MET A 35 11.76 5.86 20.81
N LYS A 36 10.73 6.23 20.05
CA LYS A 36 9.64 5.36 19.64
C LYS A 36 9.52 5.34 18.13
N TYR A 37 8.79 4.37 17.60
CA TYR A 37 8.59 4.20 16.17
C TYR A 37 7.11 4.32 15.83
N LEU A 38 6.80 5.08 14.78
CA LEU A 38 5.51 5.11 14.13
C LEU A 38 5.56 4.16 12.95
N GLU A 39 4.67 3.16 12.96
CA GLU A 39 4.59 2.15 11.91
C GLU A 39 3.23 2.23 11.23
N ARG A 40 3.24 2.24 9.90
CA ARG A 40 2.02 2.18 9.10
C ARG A 40 2.23 1.38 7.83
N PHE A 41 1.22 0.60 7.48
CA PHE A 41 1.16 -0.03 6.16
C PHE A 41 0.47 0.91 5.18
N VAL A 42 1.12 1.16 4.05
CA VAL A 42 0.62 1.98 2.96
C VAL A 42 0.62 1.15 1.69
N ARG A 43 -0.45 1.30 0.92
CA ARG A 43 -0.62 0.64 -0.37
C ARG A 43 -0.25 1.64 -1.45
N ILE A 44 0.76 1.33 -2.24
CA ILE A 44 1.27 2.17 -3.33
C ILE A 44 1.10 1.46 -4.68
N GLY A 45 1.03 2.24 -5.75
CA GLY A 45 1.00 1.71 -7.11
C GLY A 45 2.39 1.37 -7.64
N ASP A 46 3.40 2.14 -7.23
CA ASP A 46 4.78 2.02 -7.71
C ASP A 46 5.79 2.36 -6.61
N LEU A 47 6.99 1.79 -6.65
CA LEU A 47 8.06 2.07 -5.67
C LEU A 47 8.46 3.55 -5.64
N SER A 48 8.32 4.27 -6.75
CA SER A 48 8.66 5.69 -6.85
C SER A 48 7.77 6.58 -5.97
N GLU A 49 6.64 6.07 -5.50
CA GLU A 49 5.72 6.79 -4.61
C GLU A 49 6.18 6.79 -3.15
N VAL A 50 7.16 5.95 -2.78
CA VAL A 50 7.63 5.80 -1.40
C VAL A 50 8.19 7.12 -0.84
N ASP A 51 8.94 7.87 -1.65
CA ASP A 51 9.54 9.15 -1.23
C ASP A 51 8.51 10.24 -0.92
N LYS A 52 7.28 10.10 -1.41
CA LYS A 52 6.19 11.05 -1.19
C LYS A 52 5.39 10.74 0.07
N ILE A 53 5.64 9.59 0.71
CA ILE A 53 4.91 9.18 1.92
C ILE A 53 5.53 9.87 3.13
N ASP A 54 4.96 11.00 3.53
CA ASP A 54 5.24 11.58 4.85
C ASP A 54 4.19 11.13 5.87
N ILE A 55 4.67 10.53 6.96
CA ILE A 55 3.84 10.10 8.08
C ILE A 55 4.07 11.08 9.22
N ASN A 56 3.07 11.93 9.48
CA ASN A 56 3.06 12.83 10.62
C ASN A 56 2.07 12.33 11.68
N ARG A 57 2.42 12.58 12.94
CA ARG A 57 1.60 12.24 14.12
C ARG A 57 0.72 13.42 14.49
#